data_AF-A0A969CL25-F1
#
_entry.id   AF-A0A969CL25-F1
#
_cell.length_a   1.000
_cell.length_b   1.000
_cell.length_c   1.000
_cell.angle_alpha   90.00
_cell.angle_beta   90.00
_cell.angle_gamma   90.00
#
_symmetry.space_group_name_H-M   'P 1'
#
loop_
_entity.id
_entity.type
_entity.pdbx_description
1 polymer ?
#
loop_
_entity_poly.entity_id
_entity_poly.type
_entity_poly.pdbx_seq_one_letter_code
_entity_poly.pdbx_strand_id
1 'polypeptide(L)'
;MDVPQPEVFNPTPGSDYWDKADLRIVLEVDANGNPNDRNGNGYVIEVRDQDGSVDTTASDDLLNNCPVTSTTLRNETNSSNPSYEVDDIQIRTNNSTPLDDFEVDDFIRIGNDIDSNVITSIINSSSSGGNRRINIRRQLGHSYHSNPVATAGEPVRKAVVSTSDTFYNYREKHGVSGGDAGRFIRMLNVDVQALLDCVHDEQLMGSRQLNDRTDGGLVWFFTVDDSDPLTDEIEKTIDLTGSTSQVGSTYGVRLYNGSSLNTTSAVTGAPTIEGLTIISDEAVYIRGDYNLHTDSNPATDTWRPAAIMADTVNVLSNAAQLDDSDQRAYNSSNIPDSTSSGQIDYNNTLRTASETTINAAFLSGSEITGGANGAGTQLNTIQSGGVNNYPRFHEGWSGINFNYLGSLVSLSEPRRVNSSFCGSADATNCNIYSAPNRNWDYDSRFNDAGDLPPLTPRTVYLRQELFQRDFDRTSQNMNKLFASALPSIQPRFSL
;
A
#
# COMPACT_ATOMS: atom_id res chain seq x y z
N MET A 1 33.52 5.73 4.95
CA MET A 1 32.63 4.57 5.01
C MET A 1 31.26 5.20 5.11
N ASP A 2 30.65 5.46 3.97
CA ASP A 2 29.34 6.09 3.96
C ASP A 2 28.36 5.12 4.60
N VAL A 3 27.66 5.58 5.62
CA VAL A 3 26.56 4.84 6.23
C VAL A 3 25.54 4.64 5.11
N PRO A 4 25.16 3.40 4.76
CA PRO A 4 24.10 3.16 3.78
C PRO A 4 22.89 4.02 4.17
N GLN A 5 22.34 4.78 3.22
CA GLN A 5 21.12 5.53 3.49
C GLN A 5 20.01 4.50 3.77
N PRO A 6 19.42 4.52 4.98
CA PRO A 6 18.70 3.37 5.51
C PRO A 6 17.35 3.03 4.84
N GLU A 7 16.83 3.83 3.90
CA GLU A 7 15.47 3.64 3.37
C GLU A 7 15.32 3.89 1.86
N VAL A 8 16.17 3.26 1.07
CA VAL A 8 15.97 3.28 -0.38
C VAL A 8 15.16 2.03 -0.77
N PHE A 9 13.83 2.17 -0.80
CA PHE A 9 12.89 1.10 -1.19
C PHE A 9 12.92 0.81 -2.70
N ASN A 10 14.07 0.80 -3.37
CA ASN A 10 14.09 0.68 -4.83
C ASN A 10 13.42 -0.62 -5.32
N PRO A 11 12.47 -0.53 -6.28
CA PRO A 11 11.71 -1.66 -6.82
C PRO A 11 12.52 -2.40 -7.89
N THR A 12 13.78 -2.73 -7.61
CA THR A 12 14.72 -3.24 -8.60
C THR A 12 15.54 -4.41 -8.06
N PRO A 13 15.79 -5.45 -8.88
CA PRO A 13 16.66 -6.56 -8.53
C PRO A 13 18.01 -6.12 -7.97
N GLY A 14 18.47 -6.75 -6.90
CA GLY A 14 19.70 -6.38 -6.19
C GLY A 14 19.52 -5.34 -5.09
N SER A 15 18.31 -4.80 -4.90
CA SER A 15 17.98 -3.90 -3.79
C SER A 15 17.51 -4.71 -2.58
N ASP A 16 17.94 -4.36 -1.37
CA ASP A 16 17.80 -5.23 -0.18
C ASP A 16 16.33 -5.61 0.12
N TYR A 17 15.42 -4.65 0.10
CA TYR A 17 14.00 -4.90 0.37
C TYR A 17 13.29 -5.63 -0.78
N TRP A 18 13.67 -5.35 -2.02
CA TRP A 18 13.16 -6.09 -3.18
C TRP A 18 13.62 -7.54 -3.11
N ASP A 19 14.90 -7.79 -2.83
CA ASP A 19 15.48 -9.13 -2.85
C ASP A 19 14.95 -10.02 -1.72
N LYS A 20 14.62 -9.43 -0.57
CA LYS A 20 14.08 -10.14 0.60
C LYS A 20 12.56 -10.31 0.60
N ALA A 21 11.85 -9.70 -0.35
CA ALA A 21 10.41 -9.87 -0.44
C ALA A 21 10.01 -11.33 -0.77
N ASP A 22 9.06 -11.87 -0.04
CA ASP A 22 8.41 -13.16 -0.33
C ASP A 22 7.39 -13.02 -1.48
N LEU A 23 6.78 -11.83 -1.59
CA LEU A 23 5.80 -11.50 -2.63
C LEU A 23 6.12 -10.13 -3.23
N ARG A 24 6.06 -10.02 -4.57
CA ARG A 24 6.23 -8.75 -5.28
C ARG A 24 5.05 -8.58 -6.23
N ILE A 25 4.24 -7.54 -6.03
CA ILE A 25 3.14 -7.21 -6.95
C ILE A 25 3.40 -5.85 -7.58
N VAL A 26 3.36 -5.82 -8.91
CA VAL A 26 3.70 -4.65 -9.72
C VAL A 26 2.51 -4.29 -10.60
N LEU A 27 2.09 -3.02 -10.59
CA LEU A 27 1.16 -2.46 -11.56
C LEU A 27 1.95 -1.80 -12.72
N GLU A 28 1.80 -2.29 -13.93
CA GLU A 28 2.40 -1.68 -15.13
C GLU A 28 1.51 -0.56 -15.68
N VAL A 29 2.13 0.59 -15.98
CA VAL A 29 1.46 1.73 -16.61
C VAL A 29 2.27 2.28 -17.80
N ASP A 30 1.58 2.94 -18.73
CA ASP A 30 2.19 3.68 -19.84
C ASP A 30 2.69 5.06 -19.38
N ALA A 31 3.32 5.79 -20.31
CA ALA A 31 3.78 7.17 -20.12
C ALA A 31 2.70 8.18 -19.66
N ASN A 32 1.42 7.85 -19.86
CA ASN A 32 0.30 8.69 -19.44
C ASN A 32 -0.30 8.23 -18.10
N GLY A 33 0.31 7.23 -17.45
CA GLY A 33 -0.19 6.61 -16.24
C GLY A 33 -1.41 5.72 -16.44
N ASN A 34 -1.74 5.30 -17.67
CA ASN A 34 -2.80 4.32 -17.94
C ASN A 34 -2.26 2.89 -17.78
N PRO A 35 -3.05 1.91 -17.29
CA PRO A 35 -2.58 0.54 -17.18
C PRO A 35 -2.25 0.00 -18.58
N ASN A 36 -1.07 -0.59 -18.71
CA ASN A 36 -0.55 -1.01 -20.00
C ASN A 36 0.20 -2.33 -19.87
N ASP A 37 -0.29 -3.35 -20.56
CA ASP A 37 0.32 -4.68 -20.59
C ASP A 37 1.50 -4.63 -21.57
N ARG A 38 2.67 -4.20 -21.06
CA ARG A 38 3.87 -3.99 -21.89
C ARG A 38 4.45 -5.32 -22.36
N ASN A 39 4.22 -6.38 -21.60
CA ASN A 39 4.77 -7.70 -21.87
C ASN A 39 3.87 -8.53 -22.81
N GLY A 40 2.65 -8.09 -23.09
CA GLY A 40 1.68 -8.77 -23.95
C GLY A 40 1.16 -10.07 -23.34
N ASN A 41 1.20 -10.19 -22.02
CA ASN A 41 0.86 -11.40 -21.28
C ASN A 41 -0.63 -11.47 -20.90
N GLY A 42 -1.39 -10.40 -21.15
CA GLY A 42 -2.82 -10.29 -20.88
C GLY A 42 -3.18 -9.67 -19.53
N TYR A 43 -2.21 -9.10 -18.81
CA TYR A 43 -2.41 -8.48 -17.51
C TYR A 43 -1.47 -7.29 -17.28
N VAL A 44 -1.90 -6.35 -16.43
CA VAL A 44 -1.09 -5.18 -16.01
C VAL A 44 -0.69 -5.24 -14.55
N ILE A 45 -1.25 -6.19 -13.79
CA ILE A 45 -0.86 -6.45 -12.41
C ILE A 45 -0.15 -7.79 -12.41
N GLU A 46 1.10 -7.76 -12.01
CA GLU A 46 2.04 -8.87 -12.18
C GLU A 46 2.63 -9.28 -10.84
N VAL A 47 2.78 -10.58 -10.65
CA VAL A 47 3.68 -11.14 -9.66
C VAL A 47 5.07 -11.20 -10.29
N ARG A 48 6.07 -10.64 -9.59
CA ARG A 48 7.47 -10.61 -10.07
C ARG A 48 8.38 -11.51 -9.24
N ASP A 49 9.31 -12.16 -9.92
CA ASP A 49 10.42 -12.89 -9.30
C ASP A 49 11.45 -11.92 -8.70
N GLN A 50 12.34 -12.47 -7.88
CA GLN A 50 13.44 -11.71 -7.29
C GLN A 50 14.34 -11.04 -8.33
N ASP A 51 14.58 -11.67 -9.48
CA ASP A 51 15.38 -11.11 -10.57
C ASP A 51 14.62 -10.12 -11.47
N GLY A 52 13.35 -9.85 -11.15
CA GLY A 52 12.49 -8.93 -11.87
C GLY A 52 11.74 -9.54 -13.04
N SER A 53 11.89 -10.84 -13.35
CA SER A 53 11.03 -11.48 -14.34
C SER A 53 9.58 -11.57 -13.87
N VAL A 54 8.66 -11.64 -14.84
CA VAL A 54 7.24 -11.90 -14.56
C VAL A 54 7.07 -13.38 -14.25
N ASP A 55 6.52 -13.69 -13.07
CA ASP A 55 5.98 -15.02 -12.80
C ASP A 55 4.60 -15.10 -13.43
N THR A 56 4.55 -15.64 -14.64
CA THR A 56 3.30 -15.68 -15.41
C THR A 56 2.25 -16.58 -14.79
N THR A 57 2.66 -17.60 -14.02
CA THR A 57 1.74 -18.52 -13.35
C THR A 57 1.14 -17.86 -12.13
N ALA A 58 1.97 -17.30 -11.24
CA ALA A 58 1.47 -16.57 -10.07
C ALA A 58 0.65 -15.33 -10.47
N SER A 59 1.00 -14.66 -11.57
CA SER A 59 0.20 -13.54 -12.11
C SER A 59 -1.18 -14.01 -12.58
N ASP A 60 -1.24 -15.13 -13.31
CA ASP A 60 -2.52 -15.72 -13.72
C ASP A 60 -3.34 -16.17 -12.50
N ASP A 61 -2.69 -16.81 -11.52
CA ASP A 61 -3.36 -17.29 -10.31
C ASP A 61 -3.90 -16.14 -9.45
N LEU A 62 -3.11 -15.07 -9.25
CA LEU A 62 -3.53 -13.85 -8.56
C LEU A 62 -4.82 -13.27 -9.17
N LEU A 63 -4.89 -13.26 -10.51
CA LEU A 63 -5.98 -12.61 -11.25
C LEU A 63 -7.17 -13.52 -11.49
N ASN A 64 -6.94 -14.83 -11.66
CA ASN A 64 -7.92 -15.78 -12.19
C ASN A 64 -8.25 -16.93 -11.22
N ASN A 65 -7.37 -17.28 -10.27
CA ASN A 65 -7.57 -18.44 -9.39
C ASN A 65 -7.76 -18.11 -7.92
N CYS A 66 -7.32 -16.93 -7.44
CA CYS A 66 -7.52 -16.56 -6.02
C CYS A 66 -8.95 -16.80 -5.54
N PRO A 67 -9.14 -17.35 -4.32
CA PRO A 67 -10.45 -17.62 -3.75
C PRO A 67 -11.19 -16.31 -3.54
N VAL A 68 -12.24 -16.13 -4.33
CA VAL A 68 -13.15 -15.01 -4.22
C VAL A 68 -14.54 -15.55 -4.47
N THR A 69 -15.54 -14.99 -3.80
CA THR A 69 -16.90 -15.33 -4.15
C THR A 69 -17.15 -14.93 -5.59
N SER A 70 -17.57 -15.91 -6.38
CA SER A 70 -17.94 -15.71 -7.77
C SER A 70 -19.41 -15.99 -8.00
N THR A 71 -20.04 -15.17 -8.84
CA THR A 71 -21.36 -15.43 -9.41
C THR A 71 -21.28 -15.35 -10.93
N THR A 72 -22.17 -16.02 -11.66
CA THR A 72 -22.16 -15.97 -13.13
C THR A 72 -23.20 -14.97 -13.64
N LEU A 73 -22.86 -14.19 -14.66
CA LEU A 73 -23.76 -13.22 -15.31
C LEU A 73 -24.89 -13.90 -16.11
N ARG A 74 -26.05 -13.23 -16.24
CA ARG A 74 -27.20 -13.68 -17.07
C ARG A 74 -27.90 -12.55 -17.80
N ASN A 75 -28.03 -12.63 -19.12
CA ASN A 75 -28.73 -11.60 -19.90
C ASN A 75 -30.25 -11.75 -19.69
N GLU A 76 -30.90 -10.76 -19.08
CA GLU A 76 -32.32 -10.85 -18.71
C GLU A 76 -33.28 -10.33 -19.79
N THR A 77 -32.90 -10.31 -21.06
CA THR A 77 -33.85 -10.02 -22.14
C THR A 77 -34.26 -11.24 -22.95
N ASN A 78 -33.66 -12.43 -22.74
CA ASN A 78 -33.67 -13.50 -23.74
C ASN A 78 -33.32 -12.98 -25.16
N SER A 79 -32.65 -11.82 -25.25
CA SER A 79 -32.16 -11.33 -26.53
C SER A 79 -31.06 -12.29 -26.98
N SER A 80 -30.96 -12.49 -28.28
CA SER A 80 -29.90 -13.30 -28.89
C SER A 80 -28.51 -12.67 -28.74
N ASN A 81 -28.35 -11.54 -28.04
CA ASN A 81 -27.07 -10.93 -27.77
C ASN A 81 -26.46 -11.52 -26.48
N PRO A 82 -25.41 -12.35 -26.56
CA PRO A 82 -24.78 -12.93 -25.37
C PRO A 82 -23.90 -11.92 -24.62
N SER A 83 -23.69 -10.73 -25.18
CA SER A 83 -22.68 -9.76 -24.73
C SER A 83 -23.32 -8.55 -24.04
N TYR A 84 -22.65 -8.04 -23.00
CA TYR A 84 -22.96 -6.77 -22.34
C TYR A 84 -22.02 -5.68 -22.84
N GLU A 85 -22.58 -4.54 -23.19
CA GLU A 85 -21.81 -3.40 -23.71
C GLU A 85 -21.42 -2.43 -22.59
N VAL A 86 -20.53 -1.49 -22.89
CA VAL A 86 -19.96 -0.50 -21.95
C VAL A 86 -21.04 0.35 -21.25
N ASP A 87 -22.15 0.59 -21.92
CA ASP A 87 -23.27 1.39 -21.42
C ASP A 87 -24.15 0.61 -20.43
N ASP A 88 -23.96 -0.71 -20.32
CA ASP A 88 -24.66 -1.57 -19.37
C ASP A 88 -24.02 -1.47 -17.97
N ILE A 89 -24.19 -0.32 -17.31
CA ILE A 89 -23.79 -0.09 -15.90
C ILE A 89 -24.55 -0.96 -14.88
N GLN A 90 -25.44 -1.84 -15.36
CA GLN A 90 -26.25 -2.73 -14.56
C GLN A 90 -26.13 -4.15 -15.09
N ILE A 91 -25.56 -5.04 -14.28
CA ILE A 91 -25.41 -6.45 -14.63
C ILE A 91 -26.25 -7.33 -13.70
N ARG A 92 -26.72 -8.44 -14.27
CA ARG A 92 -27.70 -9.36 -13.69
C ARG A 92 -27.00 -10.67 -13.39
N THR A 93 -27.17 -11.19 -12.18
CA THR A 93 -26.45 -12.39 -11.70
C THR A 93 -27.38 -13.62 -11.71
N ASN A 94 -26.82 -14.82 -11.59
CA ASN A 94 -27.61 -16.04 -11.54
C ASN A 94 -28.52 -16.12 -10.27
N ASN A 95 -29.62 -16.87 -10.38
CA ASN A 95 -30.63 -17.02 -9.32
C ASN A 95 -30.24 -17.97 -8.17
N SER A 96 -29.04 -18.54 -8.19
CA SER A 96 -28.65 -19.68 -7.34
C SER A 96 -27.46 -19.41 -6.42
N THR A 97 -26.70 -18.34 -6.65
CA THR A 97 -25.58 -17.97 -5.76
C THR A 97 -26.01 -16.77 -4.89
N PRO A 98 -25.91 -16.87 -3.55
CA PRO A 98 -26.06 -15.71 -2.68
C PRO A 98 -25.06 -14.61 -3.10
N LEU A 99 -25.51 -13.36 -3.30
CA LEU A 99 -24.62 -12.19 -3.40
C LEU A 99 -24.35 -11.64 -1.99
N ASP A 100 -24.22 -12.50 -1.00
CA ASP A 100 -23.98 -12.07 0.38
C ASP A 100 -22.52 -11.66 0.59
N ASP A 101 -21.70 -11.86 -0.45
CA ASP A 101 -20.26 -11.60 -0.45
C ASP A 101 -19.87 -10.35 -1.25
N PHE A 102 -20.86 -9.58 -1.75
CA PHE A 102 -20.64 -8.28 -2.36
C PHE A 102 -21.26 -7.17 -1.52
N GLU A 103 -20.51 -6.11 -1.30
CA GLU A 103 -20.95 -4.89 -0.65
C GLU A 103 -20.89 -3.69 -1.62
N VAL A 104 -21.56 -2.59 -1.25
CA VAL A 104 -21.34 -1.32 -1.95
C VAL A 104 -19.88 -0.89 -1.70
N ASP A 105 -19.27 -0.29 -2.72
CA ASP A 105 -17.86 0.10 -2.80
C ASP A 105 -16.87 -1.05 -3.06
N ASP A 106 -17.32 -2.31 -3.13
CA ASP A 106 -16.46 -3.41 -3.55
C ASP A 106 -16.00 -3.26 -5.01
N PHE A 107 -14.75 -3.66 -5.24
CA PHE A 107 -14.17 -3.80 -6.56
C PHE A 107 -14.48 -5.16 -7.17
N ILE A 108 -15.01 -5.15 -8.38
CA ILE A 108 -15.23 -6.36 -9.16
C ILE A 108 -14.51 -6.32 -10.48
N ARG A 109 -13.82 -7.43 -10.76
CA ARG A 109 -13.29 -7.73 -12.08
C ARG A 109 -14.38 -8.40 -12.89
N ILE A 110 -14.65 -7.84 -14.06
CA ILE A 110 -15.65 -8.33 -14.99
C ILE A 110 -14.92 -8.66 -16.29
N GLY A 111 -14.99 -9.92 -16.72
CA GLY A 111 -14.24 -10.39 -17.88
C GLY A 111 -12.72 -10.20 -17.69
N ASN A 112 -12.07 -9.58 -18.66
CA ASN A 112 -10.64 -9.24 -18.62
C ASN A 112 -10.36 -7.81 -18.11
N ASP A 113 -11.35 -7.15 -17.50
CA ASP A 113 -11.18 -5.79 -16.98
C ASP A 113 -10.28 -5.80 -15.73
N ILE A 114 -9.07 -5.27 -15.88
CA ILE A 114 -8.07 -5.15 -14.82
C ILE A 114 -8.22 -3.84 -14.04
N ASP A 115 -8.91 -2.85 -14.62
CA ASP A 115 -9.41 -1.69 -13.89
C ASP A 115 -10.68 -2.12 -13.17
N SER A 116 -10.66 -2.05 -11.84
CA SER A 116 -11.80 -2.59 -11.11
C SER A 116 -13.05 -1.74 -11.26
N ASN A 117 -14.18 -2.42 -11.42
CA ASN A 117 -15.48 -1.78 -11.40
C ASN A 117 -15.95 -1.67 -9.96
N VAL A 118 -16.47 -0.50 -9.56
CA VAL A 118 -16.96 -0.31 -8.19
C VAL A 118 -18.46 -0.58 -8.13
N ILE A 119 -18.89 -1.43 -7.20
CA ILE A 119 -20.31 -1.66 -6.94
C ILE A 119 -20.90 -0.41 -6.28
N THR A 120 -21.89 0.22 -6.90
CA THR A 120 -22.56 1.41 -6.35
C THR A 120 -23.87 1.11 -5.66
N SER A 121 -24.52 -0.01 -6.02
CA SER A 121 -25.71 -0.49 -5.33
C SER A 121 -26.05 -1.92 -5.73
N ILE A 122 -26.67 -2.64 -4.79
CA ILE A 122 -27.17 -3.99 -4.99
C ILE A 122 -28.69 -3.95 -4.87
N ILE A 123 -29.40 -4.29 -5.95
CA ILE A 123 -30.86 -4.31 -5.96
C ILE A 123 -31.32 -5.75 -5.80
N ASN A 124 -31.97 -6.02 -4.66
CA ASN A 124 -32.60 -7.30 -4.38
C ASN A 124 -33.95 -7.40 -5.09
N SER A 125 -34.22 -8.53 -5.76
CA SER A 125 -35.54 -8.81 -6.30
C SER A 125 -36.57 -8.91 -5.16
N SER A 126 -37.69 -8.21 -5.31
CA SER A 126 -38.82 -8.24 -4.37
C SER A 126 -39.69 -9.51 -4.48
N SER A 127 -39.45 -10.36 -5.49
CA SER A 127 -40.11 -11.66 -5.66
C SER A 127 -39.20 -12.82 -5.30
N SER A 128 -39.75 -13.84 -4.62
CA SER A 128 -39.10 -15.12 -4.34
C SER A 128 -38.62 -15.78 -5.65
N GLY A 129 -37.30 -15.81 -5.86
CA GLY A 129 -36.66 -16.38 -7.05
C GLY A 129 -36.35 -15.42 -8.20
N GLY A 130 -36.47 -14.10 -8.00
CA GLY A 130 -36.04 -13.13 -9.01
C GLY A 130 -34.55 -12.76 -8.92
N ASN A 131 -33.96 -12.38 -10.04
CA ASN A 131 -32.53 -12.09 -10.18
C ASN A 131 -32.13 -10.87 -9.32
N ARG A 132 -30.96 -10.93 -8.69
CA ARG A 132 -30.33 -9.75 -8.07
C ARG A 132 -29.59 -8.96 -9.16
N ARG A 133 -29.54 -7.64 -9.00
CA ARG A 133 -28.84 -6.72 -9.91
C ARG A 133 -27.73 -6.01 -9.17
N ILE A 134 -26.56 -5.93 -9.79
CA ILE A 134 -25.44 -5.12 -9.33
C ILE A 134 -25.36 -3.92 -10.26
N ASN A 135 -25.44 -2.73 -9.68
CA ASN A 135 -25.10 -1.50 -10.39
C ASN A 135 -23.63 -1.25 -10.16
N ILE A 136 -22.89 -1.14 -11.24
CA ILE A 136 -21.47 -0.83 -11.23
C ILE A 136 -21.27 0.59 -11.72
N ARG A 137 -20.30 1.26 -11.13
CA ARG A 137 -19.67 2.44 -11.72
C ARG A 137 -18.32 1.96 -12.20
N ARG A 138 -18.16 1.95 -13.53
CA ARG A 138 -16.85 1.72 -14.13
C ARG A 138 -15.93 2.80 -13.62
N GLN A 139 -14.87 2.43 -12.90
CA GLN A 139 -13.77 3.35 -12.66
C GLN A 139 -12.76 3.19 -13.77
N LEU A 140 -12.11 4.30 -14.08
CA LEU A 140 -11.40 4.55 -15.33
C LEU A 140 -9.95 4.06 -15.23
N GLY A 141 -9.37 3.72 -16.39
CA GLY A 141 -7.94 3.45 -16.52
C GLY A 141 -7.56 2.98 -17.93
N HIS A 142 -8.39 2.17 -18.60
CA HIS A 142 -8.13 1.73 -19.96
C HIS A 142 -8.56 2.74 -21.04
N SER A 143 -7.96 2.64 -22.23
CA SER A 143 -8.57 3.16 -23.46
C SER A 143 -9.92 2.48 -23.67
N TYR A 144 -11.02 3.22 -23.76
CA TYR A 144 -12.39 2.72 -24.00
C TYR A 144 -12.42 1.44 -24.84
N HIS A 145 -12.70 0.31 -24.18
CA HIS A 145 -12.89 -0.95 -24.90
C HIS A 145 -14.17 -0.78 -25.75
N SER A 146 -14.03 -0.82 -27.07
CA SER A 146 -15.17 -0.86 -28.01
C SER A 146 -15.83 -2.24 -28.08
N ASN A 147 -15.34 -3.20 -27.28
CA ASN A 147 -15.78 -4.58 -27.23
C ASN A 147 -16.62 -4.82 -25.97
N PRO A 148 -17.46 -5.88 -25.95
CA PRO A 148 -18.20 -6.29 -24.76
C PRO A 148 -17.30 -6.37 -23.54
N VAL A 149 -17.80 -5.82 -22.43
CA VAL A 149 -17.10 -5.84 -21.13
C VAL A 149 -17.30 -7.16 -20.42
N ALA A 150 -18.42 -7.82 -20.72
CA ALA A 150 -18.76 -9.10 -20.17
C ALA A 150 -19.62 -9.92 -21.14
N THR A 151 -19.61 -11.22 -20.98
CA THR A 151 -20.50 -12.18 -21.67
C THR A 151 -21.39 -12.89 -20.65
N ALA A 152 -22.64 -13.18 -21.01
CA ALA A 152 -23.52 -14.01 -20.20
C ALA A 152 -22.84 -15.36 -19.89
N GLY A 153 -22.84 -15.74 -18.61
CA GLY A 153 -22.12 -16.93 -18.12
C GLY A 153 -20.72 -16.65 -17.59
N GLU A 154 -20.14 -15.46 -17.81
CA GLU A 154 -18.84 -15.10 -17.23
C GLU A 154 -18.93 -14.95 -15.71
N PRO A 155 -17.86 -15.35 -14.99
CA PRO A 155 -17.75 -15.13 -13.56
C PRO A 155 -17.51 -13.64 -13.26
N VAL A 156 -18.31 -13.08 -12.36
CA VAL A 156 -17.99 -11.84 -11.65
C VAL A 156 -17.31 -12.22 -10.37
N ARG A 157 -16.15 -11.63 -10.12
CA ARG A 157 -15.35 -11.89 -8.93
C ARG A 157 -14.95 -10.59 -8.25
N LYS A 158 -14.87 -10.63 -6.92
CA LYS A 158 -14.15 -9.61 -6.16
C LYS A 158 -12.68 -9.63 -6.59
N ALA A 159 -12.07 -8.46 -6.81
CA ALA A 159 -10.65 -8.39 -7.10
C ALA A 159 -9.86 -8.46 -5.79
N VAL A 160 -8.87 -9.36 -5.71
CA VAL A 160 -7.94 -9.44 -4.56
C VAL A 160 -6.96 -8.27 -4.61
N VAL A 161 -6.44 -8.01 -5.81
CA VAL A 161 -5.63 -6.84 -6.13
C VAL A 161 -6.21 -6.20 -7.39
N SER A 162 -6.25 -4.88 -7.41
CA SER A 162 -6.79 -4.12 -8.54
C SER A 162 -6.12 -2.77 -8.73
N THR A 163 -6.51 -2.06 -9.78
CA THR A 163 -6.11 -0.68 -10.01
C THR A 163 -7.32 0.25 -10.11
N SER A 164 -7.15 1.51 -9.68
CA SER A 164 -8.15 2.59 -9.81
C SER A 164 -7.47 3.96 -9.91
N ASP A 165 -8.04 4.91 -10.65
CA ASP A 165 -7.54 6.30 -10.75
C ASP A 165 -8.45 7.35 -10.09
N THR A 166 -9.27 6.93 -9.13
CA THR A 166 -10.39 7.74 -8.61
C THR A 166 -10.12 8.43 -7.29
N PHE A 167 -9.01 8.12 -6.62
CA PHE A 167 -8.66 8.82 -5.41
C PHE A 167 -8.17 10.23 -5.75
N TYR A 168 -8.89 11.23 -5.27
CA TYR A 168 -8.47 12.62 -5.43
C TYR A 168 -7.70 13.11 -4.21
N ASN A 169 -6.39 13.25 -4.38
CA ASN A 169 -5.43 13.67 -3.39
C ASN A 169 -5.31 15.19 -3.37
N TYR A 170 -5.95 15.83 -2.39
CA TYR A 170 -5.84 17.29 -2.17
C TYR A 170 -4.54 17.70 -1.46
N ARG A 171 -3.78 16.72 -0.94
CA ARG A 171 -2.50 16.96 -0.26
C ARG A 171 -1.38 17.27 -1.23
N GLU A 172 -1.31 16.53 -2.32
CA GLU A 172 -0.30 16.70 -3.37
C GLU A 172 -0.77 17.76 -4.39
N LYS A 173 -0.62 19.04 -4.03
CA LYS A 173 -0.98 20.19 -4.86
C LYS A 173 0.16 20.48 -5.84
N HIS A 174 -0.13 20.48 -7.15
CA HIS A 174 0.87 20.73 -8.20
C HIS A 174 0.47 21.86 -9.16
N GLY A 175 1.47 22.58 -9.69
CA GLY A 175 1.38 23.21 -11.02
C GLY A 175 0.64 24.55 -11.15
N VAL A 176 0.12 25.16 -10.08
CA VAL A 176 -0.45 26.52 -10.18
C VAL A 176 -0.01 27.38 -9.00
N SER A 177 0.66 28.49 -9.30
CA SER A 177 0.92 29.56 -8.33
C SER A 177 -0.44 30.09 -7.81
N GLY A 178 -0.85 29.63 -6.62
CA GLY A 178 -2.16 29.93 -6.03
C GLY A 178 -3.30 28.95 -6.35
N GLY A 179 -2.99 27.69 -6.74
CA GLY A 179 -4.01 26.69 -7.09
C GLY A 179 -4.52 25.86 -5.91
N ASP A 180 -5.85 25.77 -5.79
CA ASP A 180 -6.57 24.94 -4.80
C ASP A 180 -6.80 23.49 -5.26
N ALA A 181 -6.30 23.08 -6.43
CA ALA A 181 -6.61 21.78 -7.02
C ALA A 181 -5.66 20.68 -6.53
N GLY A 182 -6.23 19.57 -6.05
CA GLY A 182 -5.53 18.31 -5.85
C GLY A 182 -5.28 17.57 -7.18
N ARG A 183 -4.98 16.28 -7.10
CA ARG A 183 -4.80 15.41 -8.27
C ARG A 183 -5.42 14.04 -8.09
N PHE A 184 -5.78 13.40 -9.19
CA PHE A 184 -6.08 11.97 -9.18
C PHE A 184 -4.79 11.15 -8.99
N ILE A 185 -4.89 10.13 -8.14
CA ILE A 185 -3.83 9.15 -7.90
C ILE A 185 -4.27 7.83 -8.47
N ARG A 186 -3.42 7.24 -9.31
CA ARG A 186 -3.55 5.87 -9.76
C ARG A 186 -3.05 4.93 -8.67
N MET A 187 -3.97 4.18 -8.09
CA MET A 187 -3.71 3.30 -6.95
C MET A 187 -3.63 1.83 -7.38
N LEU A 188 -2.61 1.12 -6.90
CA LEU A 188 -2.64 -0.33 -6.74
C LEU A 188 -3.42 -0.64 -5.43
N ASN A 189 -4.64 -1.13 -5.56
CA ASN A 189 -5.50 -1.49 -4.44
C ASN A 189 -5.29 -2.94 -4.04
N VAL A 190 -5.09 -3.18 -2.75
CA VAL A 190 -4.82 -4.50 -2.18
C VAL A 190 -5.81 -4.78 -1.06
N ASP A 191 -6.67 -5.79 -1.26
CA ASP A 191 -7.47 -6.39 -0.19
C ASP A 191 -6.54 -7.30 0.64
N VAL A 192 -6.09 -6.81 1.79
CA VAL A 192 -5.04 -7.48 2.58
C VAL A 192 -5.50 -8.85 3.05
N GLN A 193 -6.75 -8.96 3.52
CA GLN A 193 -7.32 -10.23 3.98
C GLN A 193 -7.48 -11.22 2.81
N ALA A 194 -8.03 -10.79 1.67
CA ALA A 194 -8.21 -11.67 0.52
C ALA A 194 -6.86 -12.08 -0.10
N LEU A 195 -5.84 -11.22 -0.03
CA LEU A 195 -4.49 -11.56 -0.49
C LEU A 195 -3.84 -12.58 0.44
N LEU A 196 -3.98 -12.44 1.76
CA LEU A 196 -3.52 -13.45 2.73
C LEU A 196 -4.15 -14.82 2.45
N ASP A 197 -5.44 -14.85 2.16
CA ASP A 197 -6.16 -16.08 1.81
C ASP A 197 -5.60 -16.67 0.50
N CYS A 198 -5.41 -15.83 -0.52
CA CYS A 198 -4.94 -16.26 -1.82
C CYS A 198 -3.50 -16.78 -1.84
N VAL A 199 -2.56 -16.10 -1.16
CA VAL A 199 -1.14 -16.51 -1.21
C VAL A 199 -0.92 -17.92 -0.67
N HIS A 200 -1.80 -18.40 0.23
CA HIS A 200 -1.75 -19.76 0.75
C HIS A 200 -2.32 -20.78 -0.24
N ASP A 201 -3.49 -20.49 -0.81
CA ASP A 201 -4.18 -21.43 -1.71
C ASP A 201 -3.47 -21.55 -3.07
N GLU A 202 -2.94 -20.45 -3.60
CA GLU A 202 -2.37 -20.37 -4.95
C GLU A 202 -0.83 -20.32 -4.98
N GLN A 203 -0.16 -20.45 -3.83
CA GLN A 203 1.31 -20.47 -3.75
C GLN A 203 2.01 -19.26 -4.41
N LEU A 204 1.41 -18.08 -4.33
CA LEU A 204 1.94 -16.85 -4.96
C LEU A 204 3.35 -16.45 -4.48
N MET A 205 3.83 -17.01 -3.37
CA MET A 205 5.16 -16.77 -2.80
C MET A 205 6.16 -17.89 -3.16
N GLY A 206 5.87 -18.67 -4.21
CA GLY A 206 6.66 -19.82 -4.63
C GLY A 206 6.74 -20.88 -3.53
N SER A 207 7.95 -21.19 -3.05
CA SER A 207 8.14 -22.20 -1.99
C SER A 207 7.88 -21.69 -0.57
N ARG A 208 7.63 -20.40 -0.39
CA ARG A 208 7.40 -19.78 0.92
C ARG A 208 5.96 -20.02 1.39
N GLN A 209 5.77 -20.15 2.69
CA GLN A 209 4.46 -20.35 3.32
C GLN A 209 4.15 -19.17 4.24
N LEU A 210 2.88 -19.02 4.66
CA LEU A 210 2.47 -17.90 5.52
C LEU A 210 3.24 -17.79 6.85
N ASN A 211 3.77 -18.91 7.36
CA ASN A 211 4.59 -18.94 8.57
C ASN A 211 6.11 -18.89 8.29
N ASP A 212 6.54 -18.35 7.14
CA ASP A 212 7.96 -18.12 6.88
C ASP A 212 8.56 -17.20 7.95
N ARG A 213 9.81 -17.47 8.32
CA ARG A 213 10.55 -16.77 9.39
C ARG A 213 11.92 -16.26 8.94
N THR A 214 12.22 -16.32 7.64
CA THR A 214 13.56 -16.03 7.10
C THR A 214 14.02 -14.63 7.50
N ASP A 215 13.11 -13.67 7.48
CA ASP A 215 13.36 -12.27 7.82
C ASP A 215 12.53 -11.78 9.03
N GLY A 216 12.13 -12.71 9.90
CA GLY A 216 11.28 -12.45 11.06
C GLY A 216 9.77 -12.58 10.78
N GLY A 217 9.39 -12.91 9.54
CA GLY A 217 8.01 -13.07 9.07
C GLY A 217 7.96 -12.79 7.57
N LEU A 218 6.75 -12.53 7.05
CA LEU A 218 6.53 -12.24 5.64
C LEU A 218 6.93 -10.82 5.26
N VAL A 219 7.47 -10.67 4.07
CA VAL A 219 7.80 -9.38 3.45
C VAL A 219 7.09 -9.28 2.10
N TRP A 220 6.19 -8.30 1.95
CA TRP A 220 5.49 -8.04 0.71
C TRP A 220 5.92 -6.70 0.13
N PHE A 221 6.20 -6.67 -1.17
CA PHE A 221 6.65 -5.49 -1.89
C PHE A 221 5.62 -5.12 -2.96
N PHE A 222 5.11 -3.90 -2.90
CA PHE A 222 4.11 -3.38 -3.83
C PHE A 222 4.60 -2.11 -4.51
N THR A 223 4.44 -2.01 -5.82
CA THR A 223 4.95 -0.87 -6.59
C THR A 223 4.15 -0.65 -7.88
N VAL A 224 4.36 0.51 -8.49
CA VAL A 224 3.87 0.85 -9.82
C VAL A 224 5.08 1.03 -10.74
N ASP A 225 5.05 0.35 -11.88
CA ASP A 225 6.09 0.42 -12.89
C ASP A 225 5.62 1.21 -14.11
N ASP A 226 6.09 2.44 -14.19
CA ASP A 226 5.86 3.42 -15.26
C ASP A 226 7.06 3.54 -16.21
N SER A 227 8.01 2.59 -16.15
CA SER A 227 9.23 2.59 -16.95
C SER A 227 8.98 2.25 -18.43
N ASP A 228 8.00 2.91 -19.04
CA ASP A 228 7.67 2.73 -20.45
C ASP A 228 8.93 2.97 -21.30
N PRO A 229 9.45 1.94 -22.00
CA PRO A 229 10.65 2.08 -22.81
C PRO A 229 10.47 3.03 -24.00
N LEU A 230 9.26 3.52 -24.26
CA LEU A 230 8.93 4.40 -25.38
C LEU A 230 8.99 5.91 -25.04
N THR A 231 9.17 6.30 -23.77
CA THR A 231 9.26 7.72 -23.36
C THR A 231 10.23 7.94 -22.20
N ASP A 232 11.20 8.85 -22.38
CA ASP A 232 12.25 9.20 -21.39
C ASP A 232 11.78 10.06 -20.19
N GLU A 233 10.48 10.36 -20.04
CA GLU A 233 9.94 11.10 -18.89
C GLU A 233 9.25 10.14 -17.90
N ILE A 234 10.06 9.34 -17.21
CA ILE A 234 9.61 8.29 -16.29
C ILE A 234 9.53 8.83 -14.85
N GLU A 235 8.35 8.81 -14.24
CA GLU A 235 8.08 9.20 -12.85
C GLU A 235 8.81 8.29 -11.83
N LYS A 236 9.14 7.04 -12.13
CA LYS A 236 10.04 6.17 -11.31
C LYS A 236 11.50 6.63 -11.22
N THR A 237 11.97 7.49 -12.12
CA THR A 237 13.31 8.12 -11.99
C THR A 237 13.29 9.37 -11.12
N ILE A 238 12.10 9.80 -10.69
CA ILE A 238 11.95 10.97 -9.82
C ILE A 238 12.54 10.65 -8.44
N ASP A 239 13.53 11.46 -8.06
CA ASP A 239 14.03 11.55 -6.70
C ASP A 239 13.89 13.01 -6.25
N LEU A 240 12.92 13.26 -5.38
CA LEU A 240 12.57 14.58 -4.88
C LEU A 240 13.27 14.93 -3.57
N THR A 241 14.26 14.14 -3.15
CA THR A 241 15.03 14.46 -1.94
C THR A 241 15.64 15.87 -2.06
N GLY A 242 15.31 16.76 -1.12
CA GLY A 242 15.74 18.18 -1.17
C GLY A 242 15.19 19.00 -2.35
N SER A 243 14.24 18.47 -3.13
CA SER A 243 13.63 19.16 -4.27
C SER A 243 12.53 20.11 -3.81
N THR A 244 12.54 21.33 -4.34
CA THR A 244 11.45 22.30 -4.16
C THR A 244 10.40 22.23 -5.28
N SER A 245 10.60 21.38 -6.29
CA SER A 245 9.69 21.24 -7.42
C SER A 245 8.49 20.39 -7.01
N GLN A 246 7.32 21.01 -6.86
CA GLN A 246 6.08 20.29 -6.57
C GLN A 246 5.61 19.55 -7.83
N VAL A 247 6.14 18.34 -8.08
CA VAL A 247 5.79 17.50 -9.24
C VAL A 247 5.44 16.04 -8.88
N GLY A 248 5.60 15.65 -7.60
CA GLY A 248 5.58 14.28 -7.09
C GLY A 248 4.50 13.30 -7.55
N SER A 249 4.71 12.03 -7.16
CA SER A 249 4.12 10.84 -7.77
C SER A 249 2.60 10.93 -7.98
N THR A 250 2.16 10.49 -9.16
CA THR A 250 0.75 10.25 -9.49
C THR A 250 0.27 8.87 -9.03
N TYR A 251 1.14 8.08 -8.43
CA TYR A 251 0.90 6.69 -8.05
C TYR A 251 0.80 6.50 -6.54
N GLY A 252 0.17 5.39 -6.15
CA GLY A 252 0.08 4.99 -4.76
C GLY A 252 -0.30 3.53 -4.60
N VAL A 253 -0.07 2.98 -3.41
CA VAL A 253 -0.56 1.66 -3.01
C VAL A 253 -1.61 1.87 -1.94
N ARG A 254 -2.81 1.29 -2.10
CA ARG A 254 -3.86 1.36 -1.10
C ARG A 254 -4.13 -0.01 -0.50
N LEU A 255 -3.99 -0.11 0.80
CA LEU A 255 -4.30 -1.29 1.60
C LEU A 255 -5.69 -1.13 2.19
N TYR A 256 -6.55 -2.14 2.06
CA TYR A 256 -7.86 -2.16 2.71
C TYR A 256 -8.20 -3.57 3.21
N ASN A 257 -9.23 -3.66 4.04
CA ASN A 257 -9.68 -4.93 4.64
C ASN A 257 -8.53 -5.66 5.38
N GLY A 258 -7.73 -4.91 6.14
CA GLY A 258 -6.56 -5.41 6.85
C GLY A 258 -6.75 -5.56 8.35
N SER A 259 -8.01 -5.57 8.83
CA SER A 259 -8.32 -5.58 10.27
C SER A 259 -7.79 -6.82 10.99
N SER A 260 -7.55 -7.92 10.26
CA SER A 260 -6.88 -9.12 10.74
C SER A 260 -5.70 -9.44 9.83
N LEU A 261 -4.55 -9.77 10.43
CA LEU A 261 -3.39 -10.30 9.72
C LEU A 261 -3.29 -11.80 9.97
N ASN A 262 -4.27 -12.54 9.45
CA ASN A 262 -4.26 -13.99 9.40
C ASN A 262 -5.28 -14.42 8.34
N THR A 263 -5.21 -15.64 7.82
CA THR A 263 -6.22 -16.12 6.87
C THR A 263 -7.60 -16.25 7.52
N THR A 264 -8.64 -16.12 6.72
CA THR A 264 -10.01 -16.41 7.19
C THR A 264 -10.18 -17.89 7.50
N SER A 265 -11.22 -18.23 8.26
CA SER A 265 -11.56 -19.63 8.56
C SER A 265 -12.01 -20.43 7.34
N ALA A 266 -12.24 -19.78 6.19
CA ALA A 266 -12.55 -20.45 4.93
C ALA A 266 -11.32 -21.16 4.35
N VAL A 267 -10.11 -20.68 4.64
CA VAL A 267 -8.86 -21.24 4.12
C VAL A 267 -8.41 -22.41 5.00
N THR A 268 -8.53 -23.62 4.45
CA THR A 268 -8.23 -24.84 5.22
C THR A 268 -6.74 -25.15 5.22
N GLY A 269 -6.17 -25.32 6.42
CA GLY A 269 -4.77 -25.74 6.59
C GLY A 269 -3.74 -24.61 6.44
N ALA A 270 -4.18 -23.36 6.34
CA ALA A 270 -3.31 -22.20 6.41
C ALA A 270 -2.61 -22.13 7.78
N PRO A 271 -1.27 -22.04 7.81
CA PRO A 271 -0.57 -21.81 9.05
C PRO A 271 -0.73 -20.34 9.46
N THR A 272 -0.65 -20.10 10.78
CA THR A 272 -0.63 -18.75 11.32
C THR A 272 0.59 -17.98 10.80
N ILE A 273 0.36 -16.79 10.25
CA ILE A 273 1.43 -15.86 9.91
C ILE A 273 2.18 -15.39 11.16
N GLU A 274 3.50 -15.23 11.05
CA GLU A 274 4.39 -14.86 12.17
C GLU A 274 4.62 -13.34 12.27
N GLY A 275 4.42 -12.62 11.18
CA GLY A 275 4.54 -11.17 11.07
C GLY A 275 4.43 -10.74 9.61
N LEU A 276 4.10 -9.48 9.36
CA LEU A 276 3.97 -8.95 7.99
C LEU A 276 4.57 -7.54 7.88
N THR A 277 5.52 -7.37 6.99
CA THR A 277 5.99 -6.06 6.57
C THR A 277 5.57 -5.81 5.13
N ILE A 278 4.80 -4.74 4.91
CA ILE A 278 4.44 -4.25 3.57
C ILE A 278 5.38 -3.10 3.21
N ILE A 279 6.01 -3.20 2.03
CA ILE A 279 7.00 -2.26 1.52
C ILE A 279 6.51 -1.66 0.21
N SER A 280 6.70 -0.36 0.05
CA SER A 280 6.51 0.32 -1.23
C SER A 280 7.50 1.47 -1.39
N ASP A 281 7.91 1.71 -2.62
CA ASP A 281 8.56 2.94 -3.05
C ASP A 281 7.57 4.06 -3.36
N GLU A 282 6.27 3.77 -3.39
CA GLU A 282 5.21 4.75 -3.53
C GLU A 282 4.64 5.18 -2.17
N ALA A 283 3.75 6.18 -2.21
CA ALA A 283 2.91 6.49 -1.07
C ALA A 283 1.95 5.33 -0.77
N VAL A 284 1.90 4.88 0.48
CA VAL A 284 0.95 3.85 0.96
C VAL A 284 -0.22 4.52 1.67
N TYR A 285 -1.44 4.12 1.32
CA TYR A 285 -2.71 4.56 1.89
C TYR A 285 -3.36 3.40 2.63
N ILE A 286 -3.45 3.50 3.95
CA ILE A 286 -4.07 2.48 4.80
C ILE A 286 -5.51 2.89 5.02
N ARG A 287 -6.46 2.10 4.50
CA ARG A 287 -7.89 2.35 4.62
C ARG A 287 -8.51 1.46 5.70
N GLY A 288 -9.08 2.12 6.69
CA GLY A 288 -9.81 1.48 7.78
C GLY A 288 -8.91 0.79 8.79
N ASP A 289 -9.53 -0.08 9.58
CA ASP A 289 -8.86 -0.81 10.64
C ASP A 289 -7.77 -1.74 10.11
N TYR A 290 -6.64 -1.80 10.84
CA TYR A 290 -5.49 -2.61 10.46
C TYR A 290 -4.88 -3.32 11.67
N ASN A 291 -4.75 -4.65 11.56
CA ASN A 291 -4.11 -5.52 12.54
C ASN A 291 -4.67 -5.35 13.96
N LEU A 292 -5.99 -5.47 14.11
CA LEU A 292 -6.69 -5.28 15.36
C LEU A 292 -6.31 -6.35 16.40
N HIS A 293 -6.32 -5.92 17.66
CA HIS A 293 -6.39 -6.85 18.78
C HIS A 293 -7.78 -7.47 18.85
N THR A 294 -7.84 -8.78 18.94
CA THR A 294 -9.10 -9.51 19.17
C THR A 294 -9.23 -10.00 20.60
N ASP A 295 -8.12 -10.02 21.36
CA ASP A 295 -8.12 -10.44 22.75
C ASP A 295 -7.13 -9.60 23.58
N SER A 296 -7.51 -9.31 24.83
CA SER A 296 -6.62 -8.70 25.82
C SER A 296 -5.53 -9.66 26.33
N ASN A 297 -5.73 -10.97 26.16
CA ASN A 297 -4.76 -12.00 26.48
C ASN A 297 -3.82 -12.22 25.30
N PRO A 298 -2.52 -11.89 25.43
CA PRO A 298 -1.56 -12.04 24.33
C PRO A 298 -1.45 -13.46 23.76
N ALA A 299 -1.78 -14.48 24.56
CA ALA A 299 -1.70 -15.88 24.10
C ALA A 299 -2.85 -16.30 23.16
N THR A 300 -3.95 -15.55 23.13
CA THR A 300 -5.13 -15.82 22.28
C THR A 300 -5.42 -14.70 21.30
N ASP A 301 -4.58 -13.67 21.30
CA ASP A 301 -4.72 -12.52 20.44
C ASP A 301 -4.29 -12.85 18.99
N THR A 302 -4.98 -12.22 18.04
CA THR A 302 -4.69 -12.38 16.60
C THR A 302 -3.76 -11.29 16.06
N TRP A 303 -3.38 -10.33 16.89
CA TRP A 303 -2.35 -9.35 16.57
C TRP A 303 -1.07 -10.03 16.07
N ARG A 304 -0.42 -9.43 15.07
CA ARG A 304 0.88 -9.85 14.56
C ARG A 304 1.87 -8.70 14.52
N PRO A 305 3.19 -8.96 14.68
CA PRO A 305 4.23 -7.98 14.36
C PRO A 305 4.04 -7.47 12.93
N ALA A 306 3.73 -6.18 12.79
CA ALA A 306 3.41 -5.60 11.49
C ALA A 306 4.11 -4.27 11.26
N ALA A 307 4.59 -4.04 10.03
CA ALA A 307 5.14 -2.77 9.61
C ALA A 307 4.68 -2.36 8.21
N ILE A 308 4.61 -1.05 8.01
CA ILE A 308 4.42 -0.43 6.70
C ILE A 308 5.62 0.48 6.45
N MET A 309 6.39 0.13 5.43
CA MET A 309 7.59 0.84 5.01
C MET A 309 7.34 1.46 3.64
N ALA A 310 7.23 2.78 3.57
CA ALA A 310 6.74 3.46 2.37
C ALA A 310 7.44 4.80 2.14
N ASP A 311 7.35 5.35 0.92
CA ASP A 311 7.78 6.73 0.67
C ASP A 311 7.07 7.69 1.65
N THR A 312 5.75 7.56 1.72
CA THR A 312 4.92 8.19 2.76
C THR A 312 3.76 7.30 3.19
N VAL A 313 3.37 7.41 4.46
CA VAL A 313 2.19 6.72 5.00
C VAL A 313 1.01 7.69 5.12
N ASN A 314 -0.10 7.28 4.52
CA ASN A 314 -1.36 8.01 4.48
C ASN A 314 -2.43 7.16 5.17
N VAL A 315 -3.36 7.81 5.87
CA VAL A 315 -4.47 7.15 6.58
C VAL A 315 -5.79 7.63 5.99
N LEU A 316 -6.61 6.65 5.64
CA LEU A 316 -8.00 6.79 5.21
C LEU A 316 -8.87 6.05 6.22
N SER A 317 -9.96 6.66 6.66
CA SER A 317 -10.80 6.13 7.74
C SER A 317 -11.61 4.90 7.32
N ASN A 318 -12.27 4.25 8.28
CA ASN A 318 -13.27 3.20 8.01
C ASN A 318 -14.45 3.69 7.13
N ALA A 319 -14.73 4.99 7.12
CA ALA A 319 -15.78 5.61 6.28
C ALA A 319 -15.26 6.07 4.92
N ALA A 320 -13.94 6.11 4.72
CA ALA A 320 -13.38 6.51 3.44
C ALA A 320 -13.89 5.57 2.35
N GLN A 321 -14.33 6.12 1.23
CA GLN A 321 -14.73 5.33 0.08
C GLN A 321 -13.49 4.96 -0.75
N LEU A 322 -13.57 3.84 -1.46
CA LEU A 322 -12.52 3.49 -2.43
C LEU A 322 -12.55 4.43 -3.64
N ASP A 323 -13.70 5.06 -3.89
CA ASP A 323 -13.90 6.14 -4.85
C ASP A 323 -14.09 7.47 -4.13
N ASP A 324 -13.18 8.42 -4.34
CA ASP A 324 -13.32 9.78 -3.81
C ASP A 324 -13.07 10.81 -4.92
N SER A 325 -13.58 10.49 -6.11
CA SER A 325 -13.48 11.36 -7.29
C SER A 325 -14.52 12.48 -7.21
N ASP A 326 -14.33 13.36 -6.24
CA ASP A 326 -15.15 14.54 -6.00
C ASP A 326 -15.36 15.34 -7.29
N GLN A 327 -16.57 15.25 -7.84
CA GLN A 327 -17.01 15.95 -9.06
C GLN A 327 -16.16 15.73 -10.30
N ARG A 328 -15.50 14.57 -10.45
CA ARG A 328 -14.85 14.24 -11.73
C ARG A 328 -15.89 14.34 -12.85
N ALA A 329 -15.67 15.23 -13.80
CA ALA A 329 -16.55 15.38 -14.95
C ALA A 329 -16.18 14.31 -15.98
N TYR A 330 -17.18 13.85 -16.72
CA TYR A 330 -17.01 12.85 -17.76
C TYR A 330 -17.58 13.42 -19.05
N ASN A 331 -16.87 13.25 -20.17
CA ASN A 331 -17.39 13.65 -21.46
C ASN A 331 -18.48 12.68 -21.96
N SER A 332 -19.07 12.95 -23.12
CA SER A 332 -20.14 12.13 -23.70
C SER A 332 -19.76 10.69 -24.04
N SER A 333 -18.47 10.36 -24.00
CA SER A 333 -17.93 9.01 -24.16
C SER A 333 -17.57 8.38 -22.82
N ASN A 334 -18.02 8.97 -21.71
CA ASN A 334 -17.69 8.61 -20.34
C ASN A 334 -16.17 8.65 -20.03
N ILE A 335 -15.35 9.40 -20.80
CA ILE A 335 -13.92 9.68 -20.52
C ILE A 335 -13.83 10.77 -19.45
N PRO A 336 -12.99 10.62 -18.42
CA PRO A 336 -12.78 11.69 -17.45
C PRO A 336 -12.29 12.93 -18.18
N ASP A 337 -13.01 14.02 -18.01
CA ASP A 337 -12.68 15.29 -18.61
C ASP A 337 -11.44 15.85 -17.90
N SER A 338 -10.36 16.02 -18.67
CA SER A 338 -9.11 16.65 -18.24
C SER A 338 -9.27 18.06 -17.65
N THR A 339 -10.43 18.69 -17.85
CA THR A 339 -10.76 20.01 -17.30
C THR A 339 -11.44 19.97 -15.93
N SER A 340 -11.77 18.79 -15.40
CA SER A 340 -12.33 18.67 -14.04
C SER A 340 -11.22 18.83 -12.99
N SER A 341 -10.98 20.08 -12.58
CA SER A 341 -10.29 20.34 -11.32
C SER A 341 -11.26 19.98 -10.20
N GLY A 342 -11.07 18.86 -9.52
CA GLY A 342 -11.76 18.57 -8.26
C GLY A 342 -11.56 19.77 -7.33
N GLN A 343 -12.64 20.50 -7.06
CA GLN A 343 -12.62 21.65 -6.18
C GLN A 343 -12.70 21.12 -4.75
N ILE A 344 -11.85 21.63 -3.85
CA ILE A 344 -11.92 21.28 -2.42
C ILE A 344 -13.33 21.58 -1.90
N ASP A 345 -14.16 20.56 -1.72
CA ASP A 345 -15.36 20.65 -0.89
C ASP A 345 -15.08 20.05 0.48
N TYR A 346 -14.52 20.88 1.36
CA TYR A 346 -14.26 20.52 2.75
C TYR A 346 -15.54 20.11 3.52
N ASN A 347 -16.72 20.59 3.09
CA ASN A 347 -17.99 20.25 3.73
C ASN A 347 -18.63 19.01 3.10
N ASN A 348 -17.94 18.35 2.17
CA ASN A 348 -18.44 17.14 1.55
C ASN A 348 -18.56 16.04 2.61
N THR A 349 -19.78 15.61 2.87
CA THR A 349 -20.08 14.55 3.84
C THR A 349 -19.43 13.22 3.46
N LEU A 350 -19.08 13.00 2.18
CA LEU A 350 -18.31 11.84 1.71
C LEU A 350 -16.90 11.76 2.31
N ARG A 351 -16.37 12.89 2.82
CA ARG A 351 -15.04 12.98 3.43
C ARG A 351 -15.11 13.13 4.94
N THR A 352 -16.26 12.89 5.56
CA THR A 352 -16.33 12.80 7.03
C THR A 352 -15.73 11.48 7.47
N ALA A 353 -14.63 11.54 8.22
CA ALA A 353 -13.97 10.35 8.70
C ALA A 353 -14.83 9.60 9.74
N SER A 354 -14.48 8.34 9.99
CA SER A 354 -14.97 7.59 11.15
C SER A 354 -13.82 7.07 12.01
N GLU A 355 -14.14 6.64 13.23
CA GLU A 355 -13.14 6.04 14.11
C GLU A 355 -12.42 4.89 13.41
N THR A 356 -11.10 4.86 13.55
CA THR A 356 -10.21 3.93 12.85
C THR A 356 -9.04 3.56 13.77
N THR A 357 -8.67 2.29 13.77
CA THR A 357 -7.62 1.74 14.62
C THR A 357 -6.56 1.03 13.79
N ILE A 358 -5.30 1.45 13.91
CA ILE A 358 -4.16 0.83 13.22
C ILE A 358 -3.10 0.41 14.23
N ASN A 359 -2.74 -0.88 14.23
CA ASN A 359 -1.63 -1.39 15.04
C ASN A 359 -0.48 -1.86 14.13
N ALA A 360 0.48 -0.99 13.85
CA ALA A 360 1.65 -1.30 13.02
C ALA A 360 2.79 -0.30 13.25
N ALA A 361 4.04 -0.74 13.07
CA ALA A 361 5.15 0.19 12.93
C ALA A 361 5.08 0.89 11.58
N PHE A 362 5.34 2.20 11.54
CA PHE A 362 5.51 2.94 10.29
C PHE A 362 6.97 3.33 10.14
N LEU A 363 7.53 3.06 8.96
CA LEU A 363 8.79 3.63 8.53
C LEU A 363 8.55 4.39 7.23
N SER A 364 8.65 5.72 7.27
CA SER A 364 8.40 6.52 6.08
C SER A 364 9.11 7.86 6.07
N GLY A 365 9.23 8.41 4.87
CA GLY A 365 9.73 9.75 4.67
C GLY A 365 8.89 10.80 5.37
N SER A 366 9.55 11.78 5.98
CA SER A 366 8.90 12.98 6.51
C SER A 366 9.69 14.21 6.09
N GLU A 367 8.99 15.24 5.61
CA GLU A 367 9.65 16.49 5.25
C GLU A 367 10.28 17.14 6.49
N ILE A 368 11.46 17.74 6.34
CA ILE A 368 12.12 18.45 7.42
C ILE A 368 11.47 19.84 7.55
N THR A 369 10.79 20.10 8.68
CA THR A 369 10.33 21.47 9.01
C THR A 369 11.53 22.39 9.05
N GLY A 370 11.49 23.53 8.36
CA GLY A 370 12.66 24.39 8.30
C GLY A 370 13.64 24.05 7.18
N GLY A 371 13.45 22.95 6.44
CA GLY A 371 14.34 22.51 5.37
C GLY A 371 15.76 22.13 5.82
N ALA A 372 16.00 22.03 7.14
CA ALA A 372 17.26 21.61 7.73
C ALA A 372 17.07 21.11 9.17
N ASN A 373 17.83 20.08 9.57
CA ASN A 373 17.85 19.57 10.95
C ASN A 373 18.64 20.52 11.88
N GLY A 374 18.03 21.00 12.97
CA GLY A 374 18.72 21.75 14.04
C GLY A 374 18.04 23.06 14.45
N ALA A 375 18.73 23.88 15.26
CA ALA A 375 18.20 25.12 15.83
C ALA A 375 18.01 26.26 14.81
N GLY A 376 18.57 26.12 13.61
CA GLY A 376 18.52 27.14 12.56
C GLY A 376 17.54 26.73 11.47
N THR A 377 16.29 27.20 11.60
CA THR A 377 15.31 27.60 10.56
C THR A 377 13.85 27.31 10.94
N GLN A 378 13.40 27.75 12.13
CA GLN A 378 11.96 27.99 12.39
C GLN A 378 11.40 29.18 11.57
N LEU A 379 12.20 29.75 10.65
CA LEU A 379 11.94 30.99 9.91
C LEU A 379 11.78 30.77 8.40
N ASN A 380 11.81 29.53 7.91
CA ASN A 380 11.47 29.26 6.53
C ASN A 380 9.96 28.95 6.39
N THR A 381 9.43 29.08 5.18
CA THR A 381 8.02 28.83 4.86
C THR A 381 7.70 27.34 4.67
N ILE A 382 8.68 26.43 4.82
CA ILE A 382 8.50 24.98 4.69
C ILE A 382 8.09 24.44 6.06
N GLN A 383 6.79 24.46 6.29
CA GLN A 383 6.17 23.76 7.41
C GLN A 383 6.01 22.31 6.98
N SER A 384 6.63 21.34 7.65
CA SER A 384 6.26 19.93 7.42
C SER A 384 5.20 19.45 8.40
N GLY A 385 4.87 20.27 9.41
CA GLY A 385 3.93 19.92 10.46
C GLY A 385 4.48 18.91 11.47
N GLY A 386 5.68 18.34 11.33
CA GLY A 386 6.28 17.42 12.31
C GLY A 386 5.49 16.12 12.55
N VAL A 387 5.66 15.50 13.73
CA VAL A 387 5.02 14.21 14.08
C VAL A 387 3.50 14.22 13.91
N ASN A 388 2.82 15.33 14.21
CA ASN A 388 1.37 15.43 14.04
C ASN A 388 0.89 15.39 12.58
N ASN A 389 1.83 15.42 11.64
CA ASN A 389 1.65 15.27 10.20
C ASN A 389 2.45 14.08 9.61
N TYR A 390 3.03 13.22 10.46
CA TYR A 390 3.74 12.03 10.01
C TYR A 390 2.78 11.10 9.25
N PRO A 391 1.67 10.61 9.83
CA PRO A 391 0.59 10.06 9.02
C PRO A 391 -0.10 11.20 8.28
N ARG A 392 -0.22 11.04 6.96
CA ARG A 392 -0.89 12.00 6.09
C ARG A 392 -2.40 11.72 6.08
N PHE A 393 -3.23 12.73 6.34
CA PHE A 393 -4.70 12.61 6.37
C PHE A 393 -5.35 13.36 5.19
N HIS A 394 -6.54 12.89 4.77
CA HIS A 394 -7.28 13.37 3.58
C HIS A 394 -8.77 13.64 3.82
N GLU A 395 -9.22 13.51 5.08
CA GLU A 395 -10.63 13.56 5.47
C GLU A 395 -10.87 14.57 6.62
N GLY A 396 -12.13 14.84 6.93
CA GLY A 396 -12.54 15.61 8.10
C GLY A 396 -12.62 14.74 9.35
N TRP A 397 -11.59 14.81 10.22
CA TRP A 397 -11.52 14.05 11.47
C TRP A 397 -11.92 14.84 12.73
N SER A 398 -12.48 16.04 12.59
CA SER A 398 -12.87 16.88 13.74
C SER A 398 -13.75 16.13 14.74
N GLY A 399 -13.20 15.86 15.94
CA GLY A 399 -13.89 15.15 17.02
C GLY A 399 -13.92 13.62 16.89
N ILE A 400 -13.23 13.06 15.89
CA ILE A 400 -13.16 11.62 15.59
C ILE A 400 -11.81 11.07 16.05
N ASN A 401 -11.81 9.88 16.64
CA ASN A 401 -10.59 9.23 17.10
C ASN A 401 -9.84 8.55 15.95
N PHE A 402 -8.53 8.76 15.92
CA PHE A 402 -7.61 7.86 15.25
C PHE A 402 -6.77 7.18 16.33
N ASN A 403 -6.99 5.88 16.51
CA ASN A 403 -6.29 5.04 17.47
C ASN A 403 -5.07 4.41 16.78
N TYR A 404 -3.88 4.73 17.26
CA TYR A 404 -2.64 4.21 16.70
C TYR A 404 -1.79 3.61 17.80
N LEU A 405 -1.37 2.36 17.63
CA LEU A 405 -0.40 1.69 18.49
C LEU A 405 0.74 1.14 17.63
N GLY A 406 1.95 1.64 17.83
CA GLY A 406 3.06 1.22 16.97
C GLY A 406 4.36 1.95 17.24
N SER A 407 5.13 2.20 16.19
CA SER A 407 6.35 2.99 16.23
C SER A 407 6.41 3.87 14.98
N LEU A 408 6.65 5.17 15.14
CA LEU A 408 6.82 6.11 14.03
C LEU A 408 8.32 6.36 13.82
N VAL A 409 8.83 5.95 12.66
CA VAL A 409 10.26 6.02 12.33
C VAL A 409 10.45 6.77 11.01
N SER A 410 11.17 7.88 11.03
CA SER A 410 11.59 8.59 9.81
C SER A 410 13.10 8.73 9.81
N LEU A 411 13.78 8.22 8.78
CA LEU A 411 15.23 8.32 8.65
C LEU A 411 15.64 9.21 7.43
N SER A 412 14.72 9.50 6.51
CA SER A 412 14.91 10.44 5.38
C SER A 412 13.68 11.30 5.04
N GLU A 413 13.88 12.25 4.13
CA GLU A 413 12.79 12.89 3.39
C GLU A 413 12.16 11.91 2.38
N PRO A 414 10.89 12.09 1.99
CA PRO A 414 10.31 11.31 0.91
C PRO A 414 10.99 11.63 -0.43
N ARG A 415 11.08 10.62 -1.30
CA ARG A 415 11.68 10.66 -2.63
C ARG A 415 10.65 10.84 -3.73
N ARG A 416 9.38 10.48 -3.50
CA ARG A 416 8.34 10.52 -4.54
C ARG A 416 7.28 11.57 -4.33
N VAL A 417 6.97 11.97 -3.11
CA VAL A 417 6.01 13.05 -2.84
C VAL A 417 6.65 14.21 -2.07
N ASN A 418 6.33 15.46 -2.43
CA ASN A 418 6.97 16.64 -1.84
C ASN A 418 6.09 17.90 -1.82
N SER A 419 4.76 17.74 -1.87
CA SER A 419 3.85 18.87 -1.72
C SER A 419 3.90 19.43 -0.30
N SER A 420 3.95 20.76 -0.20
CA SER A 420 4.01 21.46 1.07
C SER A 420 2.82 21.10 1.97
N PHE A 421 3.11 20.88 3.26
CA PHE A 421 2.06 20.65 4.24
C PHE A 421 1.05 21.79 4.26
N CYS A 422 -0.20 21.40 4.36
CA CYS A 422 -1.30 22.29 4.65
C CYS A 422 -2.38 21.54 5.42
N GLY A 423 -2.77 22.09 6.57
CA GLY A 423 -3.80 21.51 7.45
C GLY A 423 -4.97 22.45 7.69
N SER A 424 -5.89 22.07 8.58
CA SER A 424 -7.15 22.78 8.88
C SER A 424 -7.07 24.23 9.37
N ALA A 425 -5.87 24.81 9.49
CA ALA A 425 -5.68 26.14 10.09
C ALA A 425 -5.78 27.30 9.09
N ASP A 426 -5.75 27.06 7.77
CA ASP A 426 -5.90 28.10 6.75
C ASP A 426 -7.18 27.91 5.93
N ALA A 427 -8.29 28.38 6.49
CA ALA A 427 -9.62 28.34 5.86
C ALA A 427 -9.73 29.17 4.56
N THR A 428 -8.72 29.96 4.22
CA THR A 428 -8.76 30.90 3.09
C THR A 428 -8.12 30.33 1.83
N ASN A 429 -7.05 29.53 1.95
CA ASN A 429 -6.28 29.06 0.79
C ASN A 429 -5.91 27.56 0.87
N CYS A 430 -6.17 26.88 1.99
CA CYS A 430 -5.70 25.52 2.15
C CYS A 430 -6.33 24.75 3.32
N ASN A 431 -7.40 23.97 3.06
CA ASN A 431 -8.07 23.14 4.05
C ASN A 431 -8.26 21.70 3.55
N ILE A 432 -7.20 20.89 3.67
CA ILE A 432 -7.08 19.56 3.07
C ILE A 432 -7.66 18.45 3.97
N TYR A 433 -7.63 18.66 5.29
CA TYR A 433 -8.14 17.72 6.29
C TYR A 433 -8.41 18.48 7.61
N SER A 434 -9.22 17.92 8.50
CA SER A 434 -9.21 18.29 9.93
C SER A 434 -8.55 17.21 10.77
N ALA A 435 -7.79 17.61 11.79
CA ALA A 435 -7.01 16.67 12.58
C ALA A 435 -7.89 15.78 13.49
N PRO A 436 -7.53 14.49 13.66
CA PRO A 436 -8.25 13.60 14.58
C PRO A 436 -7.92 13.91 16.03
N ASN A 437 -8.72 13.35 16.94
CA ASN A 437 -8.26 13.05 18.29
C ASN A 437 -7.16 11.97 18.15
N ARG A 438 -5.91 12.36 18.40
CA ARG A 438 -4.73 11.50 18.27
C ARG A 438 -4.58 10.63 19.51
N ASN A 439 -5.15 9.44 19.50
CA ASN A 439 -4.92 8.43 20.51
C ASN A 439 -3.74 7.55 20.08
N TRP A 440 -2.54 8.11 20.15
CA TRP A 440 -1.32 7.50 19.62
C TRP A 440 -0.43 7.05 20.78
N ASP A 441 0.00 5.79 20.75
CA ASP A 441 0.90 5.23 21.75
C ASP A 441 1.96 4.32 21.11
N TYR A 442 3.05 4.11 21.85
CA TYR A 442 4.10 3.17 21.46
C TYR A 442 3.69 1.73 21.79
N ASP A 443 3.87 0.82 20.83
CA ASP A 443 3.66 -0.59 21.09
C ASP A 443 4.82 -1.17 21.92
N SER A 444 4.58 -1.32 23.22
CA SER A 444 5.59 -1.82 24.15
C SER A 444 6.10 -3.23 23.86
N ARG A 445 5.40 -4.02 23.02
CA ARG A 445 5.87 -5.34 22.56
C ARG A 445 7.11 -5.23 21.68
N PHE A 446 7.28 -4.12 20.96
CA PHE A 446 8.48 -3.88 20.15
C PHE A 446 9.77 -3.72 20.97
N ASN A 447 9.69 -3.76 22.31
CA ASN A 447 10.87 -3.91 23.16
C ASN A 447 11.43 -5.34 23.16
N ASP A 448 10.64 -6.34 22.78
CA ASP A 448 11.10 -7.70 22.52
C ASP A 448 11.53 -7.84 21.06
N ALA A 449 12.75 -8.33 20.85
CA ALA A 449 13.30 -8.53 19.51
C ALA A 449 12.54 -9.62 18.71
N GLY A 450 11.81 -10.51 19.38
CA GLY A 450 10.95 -11.52 18.77
C GLY A 450 9.61 -10.98 18.26
N ASP A 451 9.15 -9.84 18.79
CA ASP A 451 7.89 -9.20 18.43
C ASP A 451 8.09 -8.01 17.47
N LEU A 452 9.32 -7.81 16.99
CA LEU A 452 9.63 -6.81 15.99
C LEU A 452 9.07 -7.23 14.62
N PRO A 453 8.50 -6.29 13.85
CA PRO A 453 8.08 -6.57 12.48
C PRO A 453 9.23 -7.12 11.60
N PRO A 454 8.91 -7.92 10.58
CA PRO A 454 9.90 -8.43 9.63
C PRO A 454 10.75 -7.30 9.03
N LEU A 455 12.06 -7.53 8.83
CA LEU A 455 13.01 -6.53 8.33
C LEU A 455 13.12 -5.21 9.13
N THR A 456 12.70 -5.17 10.39
CA THR A 456 12.91 -3.99 11.25
C THR A 456 14.39 -3.57 11.20
N PRO A 457 14.72 -2.30 10.87
CA PRO A 457 16.09 -1.82 10.88
C PRO A 457 16.73 -1.95 12.26
N ARG A 458 17.95 -2.49 12.32
CA ARG A 458 18.69 -2.70 13.56
C ARG A 458 20.04 -2.01 13.50
N THR A 459 20.34 -1.18 14.49
CA THR A 459 21.69 -0.66 14.69
C THR A 459 22.46 -1.59 15.61
N VAL A 460 23.58 -2.13 15.14
CA VAL A 460 24.49 -2.91 16.00
C VAL A 460 25.65 -2.01 16.37
N TYR A 461 25.88 -1.82 17.68
CA TYR A 461 27.08 -1.15 18.16
C TYR A 461 27.97 -2.14 18.91
N LEU A 462 29.27 -2.09 18.62
CA LEU A 462 30.25 -2.89 19.32
C LEU A 462 30.70 -2.11 20.56
N ARG A 463 30.42 -2.64 21.74
CA ARG A 463 30.97 -2.14 22.99
C ARG A 463 32.18 -2.97 23.38
N GLN A 464 33.36 -2.36 23.39
CA GLN A 464 34.54 -3.00 23.95
C GLN A 464 34.43 -3.03 25.48
N GLU A 465 34.09 -4.19 26.05
CA GLU A 465 33.87 -4.31 27.50
C GLU A 465 35.16 -4.59 28.30
N LEU A 466 36.15 -5.27 27.72
CA LEU A 466 37.36 -5.66 28.43
C LEU A 466 38.61 -5.61 27.55
N PHE A 467 39.72 -5.19 28.15
CA PHE A 467 41.06 -5.41 27.62
C PHE A 467 41.72 -6.51 28.45
N GLN A 468 41.80 -7.74 27.90
CA GLN A 468 42.57 -8.82 28.53
C GLN A 468 43.90 -8.99 27.82
N ARG A 469 44.98 -8.93 28.60
CA ARG A 469 46.33 -9.23 28.13
C ARG A 469 46.73 -10.61 28.65
N ASP A 470 46.72 -11.60 27.77
CA ASP A 470 47.29 -12.91 28.08
C ASP A 470 48.81 -12.87 27.88
N PHE A 471 49.53 -13.34 28.88
CA PHE A 471 50.98 -13.52 28.81
C PHE A 471 51.30 -14.99 28.68
N ASP A 472 51.94 -15.35 27.57
CA ASP A 472 52.47 -16.70 27.40
C ASP A 472 53.72 -16.88 28.27
N ARG A 473 53.59 -17.66 29.34
CA ARG A 473 54.62 -17.79 30.40
C ARG A 473 55.54 -19.00 30.17
N THR A 474 55.84 -19.32 28.92
CA THR A 474 56.63 -20.50 28.53
C THR A 474 58.06 -20.20 28.05
N SER A 475 58.60 -18.99 28.26
CA SER A 475 60.02 -18.72 28.02
C SER A 475 60.86 -18.75 29.31
N GLN A 476 61.38 -19.94 29.64
CA GLN A 476 62.58 -20.03 30.48
C GLN A 476 63.79 -19.63 29.62
N ASN A 477 64.34 -18.41 29.82
CA ASN A 477 65.78 -18.12 29.93
C ASN A 477 66.12 -16.63 29.71
N MET A 478 66.61 -16.02 30.80
CA MET A 478 67.74 -15.08 30.92
C MET A 478 67.86 -13.87 29.94
N ASN A 479 67.70 -12.69 30.53
CA ASN A 479 68.36 -11.41 30.21
C ASN A 479 68.40 -11.02 28.72
N LYS A 480 67.33 -10.42 28.21
CA LYS A 480 67.37 -9.37 27.16
C LYS A 480 66.03 -8.64 27.07
N LEU A 481 66.11 -7.34 26.79
CA LEU A 481 64.99 -6.41 26.74
C LEU A 481 63.81 -6.95 25.93
N PHE A 482 62.61 -6.88 26.51
CA PHE A 482 61.36 -7.07 25.79
C PHE A 482 61.16 -5.91 24.82
N ALA A 483 61.48 -6.11 23.55
CA ALA A 483 60.81 -5.40 22.48
C ALA A 483 59.38 -5.97 22.43
N SER A 484 58.39 -5.15 22.76
CA SER A 484 56.98 -5.50 22.67
C SER A 484 56.64 -5.90 21.23
N ALA A 485 56.46 -7.20 20.98
CA ALA A 485 55.77 -7.66 19.79
C ALA A 485 54.34 -7.09 19.81
N LEU A 486 53.91 -6.52 18.68
CA LEU A 486 52.55 -6.01 18.51
C LEU A 486 51.55 -7.15 18.78
N PRO A 487 50.51 -6.93 19.59
CA PRO A 487 49.55 -7.97 19.95
C PRO A 487 48.77 -8.42 18.71
N SER A 488 48.64 -9.73 18.48
CA SER A 488 47.67 -10.25 17.52
C SER A 488 46.27 -10.08 18.10
N ILE A 489 45.47 -9.26 17.47
CA ILE A 489 44.05 -9.10 17.78
C ILE A 489 43.34 -10.37 17.32
N GLN A 490 42.82 -11.15 18.27
CA GLN A 490 41.93 -12.26 18.00
C GLN A 490 40.63 -11.98 18.77
N PRO A 491 39.58 -11.44 18.13
CA PRO A 491 38.29 -11.28 18.78
C PRO A 491 37.76 -12.65 19.17
N ARG A 492 37.30 -12.78 20.42
CA ARG A 492 36.52 -13.94 20.87
C ARG A 492 35.05 -13.54 20.87
N PHE A 493 34.25 -14.32 20.16
CA PHE A 493 32.81 -14.15 20.05
C PHE A 493 32.12 -15.07 21.06
N SER A 494 31.13 -14.55 21.78
CA SER A 494 30.07 -15.36 22.39
C SER A 494 28.76 -14.92 21.73
N LEU A 495 28.07 -15.87 21.09
CA LEU A 495 26.74 -15.69 20.53
C LEU A 495 25.70 -15.54 21.63
#